data_AF-A0A8H3R1T4-F1
#
_entry.id   AF-A0A8H3R1T4-F1
#
_cell.length_a   1.000
_cell.length_b   1.000
_cell.length_c   1.000
_cell.angle_alpha   90.00
_cell.angle_beta   90.00
_cell.angle_gamma   90.00
#
_symmetry.space_group_name_H-M   'P 1'
#
loop_
_entity.id
_entity.type
_entity.pdbx_description
1 polymer ?
#
loop_
_entity_poly.entity_id
_entity_poly.type
_entity_poly.pdbx_seq_one_letter_code
_entity_poly.pdbx_strand_id
1 'polypeptide(L)'
;MDEKNNKCIPIIPSYLKFSPAYNYINSNKIKLPTKLNANDSSDMLKVSEDGLKLVYVGDLRFTFVGSIRANYHVPPEVGLFYYEINVIDKGTRGIIGLGFCEPNIRLGGMPGWDYRSYGYHGDDGQKFASSGKGSSYGPTFTTGDTIGVGINFYNNTMFFTKNGIHLGTAFTDVDSNVLYPVIGMRSLRECVVVNFGQKSFMFDIDQYAQKVINEISDNEQKKTST
;
A
#
# COMPACT_ATOMS: atom_id res chain seq x y z
N MET A 1 13.06 -35.84 -21.19
CA MET A 1 13.80 -34.75 -20.52
C MET A 1 12.77 -34.01 -19.72
N ASP A 2 12.75 -34.24 -18.41
CA ASP A 2 11.72 -33.70 -17.53
C ASP A 2 11.94 -32.21 -17.34
N GLU A 3 11.01 -31.40 -17.86
CA GLU A 3 10.84 -30.01 -17.47
C GLU A 3 10.45 -30.00 -15.99
N LYS A 4 11.47 -29.98 -15.12
CA LYS A 4 11.26 -29.66 -13.71
C LYS A 4 10.62 -28.28 -13.66
N ASN A 5 9.33 -28.29 -13.33
CA ASN A 5 8.55 -27.17 -12.82
C ASN A 5 9.43 -26.26 -11.95
N ASN A 6 9.97 -25.21 -12.56
CA ASN A 6 10.61 -24.12 -11.85
C ASN A 6 9.47 -23.27 -11.27
N LYS A 7 8.75 -23.83 -10.28
CA LYS A 7 7.80 -23.06 -9.48
C LYS A 7 8.63 -21.99 -8.79
N CYS A 8 8.59 -20.78 -9.35
CA CYS A 8 9.15 -19.58 -8.75
C CYS A 8 8.58 -19.52 -7.32
N ILE A 9 9.42 -19.76 -6.32
CA ILE A 9 9.01 -19.72 -4.93
C ILE A 9 8.56 -18.28 -4.68
N PRO A 10 7.31 -18.04 -4.26
CA PRO A 10 6.87 -16.69 -3.97
C PRO A 10 7.79 -16.10 -2.89
N ILE A 11 8.39 -14.96 -3.18
CA ILE A 11 9.15 -14.20 -2.18
C ILE A 11 8.14 -13.69 -1.17
N ILE A 12 8.13 -14.30 0.01
CA ILE A 12 7.26 -13.91 1.13
C ILE A 12 8.07 -12.94 1.99
N PRO A 13 7.62 -11.69 2.17
CA PRO A 13 8.22 -10.76 3.12
C PRO A 13 8.50 -11.41 4.48
N SER A 14 9.69 -11.19 5.03
CA SER A 14 10.15 -11.82 6.28
C SER A 14 9.22 -11.57 7.46
N TYR A 15 8.64 -10.37 7.57
CA TYR A 15 7.72 -10.02 8.65
C TYR A 15 6.45 -10.89 8.66
N LEU A 16 6.05 -11.49 7.52
CA LEU A 16 4.87 -12.35 7.46
C LEU A 16 5.04 -13.69 8.16
N LYS A 17 6.27 -14.06 8.58
CA LYS A 17 6.48 -15.21 9.49
C LYS A 17 5.75 -15.05 10.83
N PHE A 18 5.43 -13.81 11.20
CA PHE A 18 4.67 -13.46 12.39
C PHE A 18 3.15 -13.49 12.17
N SER A 19 2.70 -13.67 10.93
CA SER A 19 1.27 -13.73 10.59
C SER A 19 0.62 -15.02 11.11
N PRO A 20 -0.59 -14.98 11.68
CA PRO A 20 -1.36 -16.18 12.03
C PRO A 20 -1.70 -17.01 10.80
N ALA A 21 -1.73 -16.38 9.61
CA ALA A 21 -1.97 -17.06 8.35
C ALA A 21 -0.69 -17.52 7.63
N TYR A 22 0.49 -17.48 8.27
CA TYR A 22 1.78 -17.80 7.63
C TYR A 22 1.77 -19.14 6.88
N ASN A 23 1.21 -20.19 7.47
CA ASN A 23 1.13 -21.51 6.82
C ASN A 23 0.30 -21.49 5.51
N TYR A 24 -0.77 -20.69 5.46
CA TYR A 24 -1.61 -20.52 4.27
C TYR A 24 -0.93 -19.65 3.21
N ILE A 25 -0.19 -18.62 3.64
CA ILE A 25 0.64 -17.79 2.77
C ILE A 25 1.76 -18.64 2.15
N ASN A 26 2.51 -19.38 2.97
CA ASN A 26 3.62 -20.22 2.55
C ASN A 26 3.19 -21.37 1.63
N SER A 27 1.99 -21.91 1.84
CA SER A 27 1.38 -22.91 0.94
C SER A 27 0.64 -22.30 -0.25
N ASN A 28 0.72 -20.98 -0.46
CA ASN A 28 0.11 -20.24 -1.58
C ASN A 28 -1.43 -20.40 -1.66
N LYS A 29 -2.08 -20.70 -0.53
CA LYS A 29 -3.54 -20.76 -0.38
C LYS A 29 -4.16 -19.37 -0.23
N ILE A 30 -3.38 -18.42 0.29
CA ILE A 30 -3.71 -17.00 0.33
C ILE A 30 -2.91 -16.28 -0.76
N LYS A 31 -3.59 -15.45 -1.55
CA LYS A 31 -2.95 -14.57 -2.54
C LYS A 31 -2.76 -13.19 -1.93
N LEU A 32 -1.52 -12.73 -1.91
CA LEU A 32 -1.17 -11.38 -1.49
C LEU A 32 -1.01 -10.47 -2.70
N PRO A 33 -1.23 -9.14 -2.53
CA PRO A 33 -0.83 -8.17 -3.54
C PRO A 33 0.66 -8.33 -3.85
N THR A 34 0.97 -8.47 -5.13
CA THR A 34 2.35 -8.71 -5.62
C THR A 34 2.73 -7.78 -6.76
N LYS A 35 1.75 -7.16 -7.42
CA LYS A 35 1.98 -6.18 -8.49
C LYS A 35 0.75 -5.32 -8.70
N LEU A 36 0.92 -4.21 -9.41
CA LEU A 36 -0.19 -3.39 -9.90
C LEU A 36 -0.95 -4.11 -11.03
N ASN A 37 -2.26 -3.89 -11.11
CA ASN A 37 -3.14 -4.56 -12.05
C ASN A 37 -3.46 -3.65 -13.25
N ALA A 38 -2.88 -3.94 -14.41
CA ALA A 38 -3.14 -3.19 -15.64
C ALA A 38 -4.61 -3.22 -16.08
N ASN A 39 -5.36 -4.27 -15.73
CA ASN A 39 -6.80 -4.38 -16.04
C ASN A 39 -7.69 -3.62 -15.04
N ASP A 40 -7.11 -3.13 -13.94
CA ASP A 40 -7.80 -2.37 -12.91
C ASP A 40 -7.05 -1.05 -12.67
N SER A 41 -6.90 -0.31 -13.77
CA SER A 41 -6.12 0.92 -13.90
C SER A 41 -6.89 1.96 -14.71
N SER A 42 -6.64 3.25 -14.42
CA SER A 42 -7.02 4.36 -15.29
C SER A 42 -6.15 4.40 -16.56
N ASP A 43 -6.73 4.86 -17.67
CA ASP A 43 -6.03 5.12 -18.95
C ASP A 43 -4.97 6.22 -18.84
N MET A 44 -5.00 7.01 -17.76
CA MET A 44 -3.98 8.05 -17.50
C MET A 44 -2.68 7.47 -16.94
N LEU A 45 -2.62 6.15 -16.70
CA LEU A 45 -1.46 5.47 -16.15
C LEU A 45 -0.97 4.39 -17.10
N LYS A 46 0.36 4.25 -17.18
CA LYS A 46 1.00 3.07 -17.76
C LYS A 46 1.80 2.35 -16.69
N VAL A 47 1.56 1.05 -16.58
CA VAL A 47 2.30 0.15 -15.72
C VAL A 47 3.27 -0.69 -16.58
N SER A 48 4.46 -0.98 -16.07
CA SER A 48 5.40 -1.91 -16.69
C SER A 48 4.85 -3.35 -16.72
N GLU A 49 5.44 -4.20 -17.56
CA GLU A 49 5.02 -5.59 -17.73
C GLU A 49 5.08 -6.43 -16.44
N ASP A 50 6.09 -6.18 -15.60
CA ASP A 50 6.20 -6.80 -14.27
C ASP A 50 5.18 -6.26 -13.25
N GLY A 51 4.48 -5.17 -13.59
CA GLY A 51 3.49 -4.51 -12.75
C GLY A 51 4.08 -3.68 -11.61
N LEU A 52 5.38 -3.34 -11.65
CA LEU A 52 6.08 -2.69 -10.53
C LEU A 52 6.45 -1.22 -10.77
N LYS A 53 6.50 -0.74 -12.01
CA LYS A 53 6.76 0.67 -12.34
C LYS A 53 5.49 1.30 -12.89
N LEU A 54 5.13 2.46 -12.33
CA LEU A 54 3.97 3.23 -12.75
C LEU A 54 4.42 4.59 -13.27
N VAL A 55 3.82 5.02 -14.37
CA VAL A 55 4.08 6.32 -15.00
C VAL A 55 2.76 7.00 -15.34
N TYR A 56 2.62 8.28 -15.01
CA TYR A 56 1.50 9.09 -15.46
C TYR A 56 1.69 9.51 -16.92
N VAL A 57 0.65 9.28 -17.74
CA VAL A 57 0.62 9.53 -19.19
C VAL A 57 -0.56 10.38 -19.64
N GLY A 58 -1.22 11.07 -18.70
CA GLY A 58 -2.32 11.99 -19.00
C GLY A 58 -1.88 13.31 -19.64
N ASP A 59 -2.72 14.34 -19.55
CA ASP A 59 -2.55 15.57 -20.32
C ASP A 59 -1.70 16.65 -19.64
N LEU A 60 -1.20 17.60 -20.45
CA LEU A 60 -0.43 18.77 -20.01
C LEU A 60 -1.22 19.74 -19.12
N ARG A 61 -2.56 19.62 -19.08
CA ARG A 61 -3.45 20.55 -18.37
C ARG A 61 -3.79 20.07 -16.96
N PHE A 62 -3.28 18.91 -16.55
CA PHE A 62 -3.57 18.28 -15.26
C PHE A 62 -5.08 18.05 -15.06
N THR A 63 -5.79 17.83 -16.16
CA THR A 63 -7.26 17.74 -16.18
C THR A 63 -7.73 16.49 -15.46
N PHE A 64 -7.01 15.38 -15.64
CA PHE A 64 -7.45 14.05 -15.22
C PHE A 64 -6.53 13.45 -14.18
N VAL A 65 -7.13 12.78 -13.20
CA VAL A 65 -6.41 11.92 -12.26
C VAL A 65 -6.45 10.49 -12.78
N GLY A 66 -5.38 9.73 -12.55
CA GLY A 66 -5.37 8.29 -12.76
C GLY A 66 -4.97 7.57 -11.49
N SER A 67 -5.74 6.54 -11.13
CA SER A 67 -5.42 5.60 -10.07
C SER A 67 -5.36 4.16 -10.60
N ILE A 68 -4.64 3.31 -9.88
CA ILE A 68 -4.47 1.88 -10.18
C ILE A 68 -4.47 1.08 -8.88
N ARG A 69 -5.13 -0.08 -8.89
CA ARG A 69 -5.13 -1.04 -7.77
C ARG A 69 -4.13 -2.17 -7.99
N ALA A 70 -3.75 -2.84 -6.91
CA ALA A 70 -2.98 -4.08 -6.98
C ALA A 70 -3.82 -5.26 -7.53
N ASN A 71 -3.14 -6.36 -7.88
CA ASN A 71 -3.75 -7.57 -8.44
C ASN A 71 -4.62 -8.37 -7.47
N TYR A 72 -4.46 -8.17 -6.16
CA TYR A 72 -5.26 -8.82 -5.12
C TYR A 72 -5.55 -7.81 -4.00
N HIS A 73 -6.64 -8.03 -3.27
CA HIS A 73 -6.84 -7.36 -2.00
C HIS A 73 -5.92 -7.99 -0.95
N VAL A 74 -5.74 -7.31 0.18
CA VAL A 74 -5.11 -7.89 1.36
C VAL A 74 -6.17 -8.65 2.15
N PRO A 75 -6.00 -9.95 2.41
CA PRO A 75 -6.91 -10.68 3.28
C PRO A 75 -6.68 -10.32 4.76
N PRO A 76 -7.73 -9.97 5.54
CA PRO A 76 -7.58 -9.55 6.93
C PRO A 76 -6.88 -10.58 7.83
N GLU A 77 -7.02 -11.88 7.53
CA GLU A 77 -6.36 -12.97 8.27
C GLU A 77 -4.83 -12.92 8.21
N VAL A 78 -4.25 -12.11 7.31
CA VAL A 78 -2.81 -11.86 7.27
C VAL A 78 -2.34 -11.05 8.49
N GLY A 79 -3.22 -10.28 9.13
CA GLY A 79 -2.95 -9.52 10.35
C GLY A 79 -2.24 -8.18 10.10
N LEU A 80 -1.09 -8.21 9.40
CA LEU A 80 -0.35 -7.01 9.02
C LEU A 80 0.07 -7.09 7.55
N PHE A 81 -0.13 -6.02 6.78
CA PHE A 81 0.37 -5.91 5.42
C PHE A 81 1.07 -4.59 5.19
N TYR A 82 2.15 -4.62 4.42
CA TYR A 82 3.00 -3.45 4.16
C TYR A 82 3.55 -3.46 2.73
N TYR A 83 3.58 -2.29 2.10
CA TYR A 83 4.24 -2.07 0.82
C TYR A 83 4.88 -0.68 0.77
N GLU A 84 5.86 -0.50 -0.10
CA GLU A 84 6.54 0.79 -0.32
C GLU A 84 6.42 1.23 -1.78
N ILE A 85 6.45 2.54 -1.99
CA ILE A 85 6.77 3.14 -3.29
C ILE A 85 8.05 3.95 -3.17
N ASN A 86 8.86 3.91 -4.22
CA ASN A 86 9.97 4.83 -4.41
C ASN A 86 9.56 5.86 -5.47
N VAL A 87 9.63 7.15 -5.12
CA VAL A 87 9.32 8.23 -6.07
C VAL A 87 10.53 8.47 -6.97
N ILE A 88 10.45 7.96 -8.19
CA ILE A 88 11.54 8.08 -9.18
C ILE A 88 11.57 9.48 -9.78
N ASP A 89 10.40 10.03 -10.11
CA ASP A 89 10.23 11.39 -10.59
C ASP A 89 8.89 11.90 -10.04
N LYS A 90 8.90 13.01 -9.30
CA LYS A 90 7.67 13.65 -8.81
C LYS A 90 6.90 14.35 -9.92
N GLY A 91 7.46 14.40 -11.12
CA GLY A 91 6.87 15.12 -12.23
C GLY A 91 6.80 16.62 -11.96
N THR A 92 5.85 17.28 -12.63
CA THR A 92 5.73 18.73 -12.57
C THR A 92 5.17 19.23 -11.23
N ARG A 93 4.28 18.46 -10.58
CA ARG A 93 3.59 18.91 -9.35
C ARG A 93 3.73 17.98 -8.15
N GLY A 94 4.09 16.71 -8.32
CA GLY A 94 4.22 15.77 -7.22
C GLY A 94 2.89 15.37 -6.58
N ILE A 95 1.79 15.41 -7.34
CA ILE A 95 0.46 15.01 -6.91
C ILE A 95 0.38 13.49 -7.02
N ILE A 96 1.10 12.83 -6.12
CA ILE A 96 1.16 11.38 -5.98
C ILE A 96 0.46 11.02 -4.68
N GLY A 97 -0.51 10.12 -4.74
CA GLY A 97 -1.21 9.59 -3.59
C GLY A 97 -1.07 8.07 -3.52
N LEU A 98 -1.00 7.52 -2.32
CA LEU A 98 -0.97 6.08 -2.08
C LEU A 98 -1.78 5.72 -0.83
N GLY A 99 -2.29 4.49 -0.78
CA GLY A 99 -3.03 3.99 0.37
C GLY A 99 -3.77 2.70 0.06
N PHE A 100 -5.03 2.61 0.50
CA PHE A 100 -5.91 1.47 0.27
C PHE A 100 -7.31 1.92 -0.14
N CYS A 101 -7.98 1.13 -0.97
CA CYS A 101 -9.39 1.34 -1.27
C CYS A 101 -10.15 0.03 -1.47
N GLU A 102 -11.47 0.10 -1.35
CA GLU A 102 -12.36 -0.99 -1.74
C GLU A 102 -12.38 -1.24 -3.27
N PRO A 103 -12.86 -2.41 -3.71
CA PRO A 103 -13.12 -2.67 -5.11
C PRO A 103 -14.16 -1.67 -5.67
N ASN A 104 -14.15 -1.48 -6.99
CA ASN A 104 -15.12 -0.63 -7.73
C ASN A 104 -15.06 0.88 -7.45
N ILE A 105 -14.15 1.36 -6.59
CA ILE A 105 -13.90 2.79 -6.47
C ILE A 105 -13.40 3.34 -7.81
N ARG A 106 -13.88 4.53 -8.17
CA ARG A 106 -13.55 5.20 -9.43
C ARG A 106 -12.05 5.45 -9.50
N LEU A 107 -11.44 5.03 -10.62
CA LEU A 107 -10.00 5.20 -10.84
C LEU A 107 -9.65 6.58 -11.45
N GLY A 108 -10.63 7.47 -11.60
CA GLY A 108 -10.46 8.86 -11.98
C GLY A 108 -10.32 9.84 -10.80
N GLY A 109 -10.19 9.34 -9.57
CA GLY A 109 -9.97 10.11 -8.34
C GLY A 109 -8.69 9.67 -7.64
N MET A 110 -8.17 10.50 -6.72
CA MET A 110 -6.98 10.16 -5.92
C MET A 110 -7.36 9.23 -4.76
N PRO A 111 -6.43 8.38 -4.27
CA PRO A 111 -6.63 7.61 -3.05
C PRO A 111 -7.13 8.48 -1.90
N GLY A 112 -8.20 8.05 -1.21
CA GLY A 112 -8.80 8.80 -0.11
C GLY A 112 -10.00 9.69 -0.45
N TRP A 113 -10.22 10.05 -1.73
CA TRP A 113 -11.27 11.01 -2.09
C TRP A 113 -12.69 10.43 -2.07
N ASP A 114 -12.84 9.18 -2.51
CA ASP A 114 -14.12 8.48 -2.57
C ASP A 114 -14.36 7.65 -1.30
N TYR A 115 -15.64 7.40 -0.98
CA TYR A 115 -16.06 6.58 0.16
C TYR A 115 -15.32 5.22 0.18
N ARG A 116 -14.82 4.81 1.35
CA ARG A 116 -13.99 3.60 1.55
C ARG A 116 -12.70 3.56 0.73
N SER A 117 -12.13 4.75 0.51
CA SER A 117 -10.78 4.97 0.04
C SER A 117 -10.00 5.76 1.09
N TYR A 118 -8.71 5.44 1.24
CA TYR A 118 -7.80 6.03 2.20
C TYR A 118 -6.49 6.37 1.50
N GLY A 119 -5.95 7.57 1.72
CA GLY A 119 -4.73 8.00 1.03
C GLY A 119 -3.93 9.08 1.75
N TYR A 120 -2.63 9.11 1.45
CA TYR A 120 -1.67 10.13 1.87
C TYR A 120 -1.02 10.74 0.62
N HIS A 121 -1.01 12.07 0.51
CA HIS A 121 -0.65 12.77 -0.73
C HIS A 121 0.66 13.54 -0.59
N GLY A 122 1.47 13.52 -1.65
CA GLY A 122 2.84 14.01 -1.64
C GLY A 122 2.98 15.53 -1.76
N ASP A 123 2.04 16.20 -2.42
CA ASP A 123 2.10 17.63 -2.68
C ASP A 123 1.76 18.49 -1.46
N ASP A 124 0.96 17.98 -0.53
CA ASP A 124 0.49 18.71 0.65
C ASP A 124 0.76 18.00 2.00
N GLY A 125 1.15 16.73 1.98
CA GLY A 125 1.38 15.94 3.19
C GLY A 125 0.10 15.58 3.94
N GLN A 126 -1.07 15.77 3.33
CA GLN A 126 -2.35 15.51 3.95
C GLN A 126 -2.78 14.04 3.80
N LYS A 127 -3.60 13.60 4.75
CA LYS A 127 -4.34 12.33 4.67
C LYS A 127 -5.79 12.59 4.29
N PHE A 128 -6.34 11.68 3.50
CA PHE A 128 -7.69 11.71 2.95
C PHE A 128 -8.37 10.37 3.26
N ALA A 129 -9.59 10.42 3.80
CA ALA A 129 -10.37 9.25 4.14
C ALA A 129 -11.82 9.49 3.75
N SER A 130 -12.30 8.80 2.72
CA SER A 130 -13.67 8.90 2.23
C SER A 130 -14.13 10.34 1.93
N SER A 131 -13.20 11.23 1.56
CA SER A 131 -13.48 12.65 1.38
C SER A 131 -12.42 13.34 0.53
N GLY A 132 -12.86 14.21 -0.38
CA GLY A 132 -11.97 15.11 -1.12
C GLY A 132 -11.35 16.21 -0.25
N LYS A 133 -11.77 16.35 1.02
CA LYS A 133 -11.19 17.29 1.98
C LYS A 133 -10.14 16.58 2.85
N GLY A 134 -8.88 16.92 2.63
CA GLY A 134 -7.75 16.39 3.41
C GLY A 134 -7.68 16.96 4.82
N SER A 135 -6.85 16.32 5.64
CA SER A 135 -6.42 16.80 6.95
C SER A 135 -4.91 16.65 7.09
N SER A 136 -4.28 17.52 7.88
CA SER A 136 -2.84 17.44 8.14
C SER A 136 -2.46 16.10 8.76
N TYR A 137 -1.33 15.52 8.30
CA TYR A 137 -0.85 14.24 8.77
C TYR A 137 0.67 14.15 8.82
N GLY A 138 1.32 14.27 7.66
CA GLY A 138 2.75 14.05 7.53
C GLY A 138 3.44 15.16 6.74
N PRO A 139 4.76 15.06 6.54
CA PRO A 139 5.48 15.95 5.64
C PRO A 139 5.02 15.74 4.18
N THR A 140 5.40 16.64 3.28
CA THR A 140 5.31 16.36 1.83
C THR A 140 6.35 15.31 1.43
N PHE A 141 6.22 14.72 0.23
CA PHE A 141 7.22 13.83 -0.32
C PHE A 141 7.45 14.05 -1.82
N THR A 142 8.65 13.70 -2.29
CA THR A 142 9.11 14.07 -3.63
C THR A 142 10.11 13.06 -4.19
N THR A 143 10.70 13.37 -5.34
CA THR A 143 11.73 12.54 -5.99
C THR A 143 12.82 12.11 -5.01
N GLY A 144 13.09 10.82 -4.98
CA GLY A 144 14.09 10.20 -4.10
C GLY A 144 13.51 9.69 -2.77
N ASP A 145 12.31 10.11 -2.38
CA ASP A 145 11.67 9.60 -1.18
C ASP A 145 11.11 8.18 -1.39
N THR A 146 11.19 7.36 -0.34
CA THR A 146 10.47 6.09 -0.20
C THR A 146 9.32 6.27 0.79
N ILE A 147 8.11 5.97 0.34
CA ILE A 147 6.89 6.10 1.15
C ILE A 147 6.26 4.73 1.31
N GLY A 148 6.09 4.30 2.56
CA GLY A 148 5.44 3.05 2.88
C GLY A 148 4.02 3.22 3.36
N VAL A 149 3.22 2.18 3.20
CA VAL A 149 1.85 2.09 3.71
C VAL A 149 1.69 0.76 4.43
N GLY A 150 1.23 0.82 5.68
CA GLY A 150 0.88 -0.36 6.46
C GLY A 150 -0.58 -0.38 6.85
N ILE A 151 -1.18 -1.57 6.83
CA ILE A 151 -2.51 -1.84 7.42
C ILE A 151 -2.38 -2.93 8.47
N ASN A 152 -2.86 -2.62 9.68
CA ASN A 152 -2.89 -3.50 10.84
C ASN A 152 -4.35 -3.89 11.11
N PHE A 153 -4.69 -5.14 10.77
CA PHE A 153 -6.03 -5.71 10.98
C PHE A 153 -6.28 -6.15 12.42
N TYR A 154 -5.27 -6.18 13.30
CA TYR A 154 -5.49 -6.49 14.71
C TYR A 154 -6.20 -5.36 15.46
N ASN A 155 -6.00 -4.11 15.03
CA ASN A 155 -6.62 -2.94 15.61
C ASN A 155 -7.28 -2.01 14.58
N ASN A 156 -7.44 -2.48 13.34
CA ASN A 156 -8.06 -1.76 12.22
C ASN A 156 -7.45 -0.36 12.01
N THR A 157 -6.12 -0.27 12.04
CA THR A 157 -5.39 0.98 11.79
C THR A 157 -4.57 0.93 10.52
N MET A 158 -4.33 2.11 9.96
CA MET A 158 -3.37 2.31 8.87
C MET A 158 -2.34 3.34 9.27
N PHE A 159 -1.12 3.17 8.78
CA PHE A 159 -0.02 4.08 8.98
C PHE A 159 0.78 4.26 7.69
N PHE A 160 1.56 5.32 7.63
CA PHE A 160 2.53 5.55 6.57
C PHE A 160 3.93 5.67 7.15
N THR A 161 4.92 5.47 6.30
CA THR A 161 6.32 5.71 6.61
C THR A 161 6.93 6.61 5.55
N LYS A 162 7.94 7.40 5.93
CA LYS A 162 8.77 8.14 4.99
C LYS A 162 10.23 7.86 5.28
N ASN A 163 10.96 7.39 4.27
CA ASN A 163 12.39 7.10 4.33
C ASN A 163 12.77 6.25 5.55
N GLY A 164 11.99 5.18 5.80
CA GLY A 164 12.19 4.28 6.93
C GLY A 164 11.70 4.79 8.29
N ILE A 165 11.04 5.95 8.36
CA ILE A 165 10.50 6.51 9.61
C ILE A 165 8.98 6.40 9.64
N HIS A 166 8.42 5.81 10.71
CA HIS A 166 6.99 5.71 10.96
C HIS A 166 6.37 7.08 11.26
N LEU A 167 5.32 7.47 10.54
CA LEU A 167 4.70 8.81 10.64
C LEU A 167 3.52 8.88 11.62
N GLY A 168 3.27 7.79 12.36
CA GLY A 168 2.14 7.68 13.27
C GLY A 168 0.90 7.12 12.57
N THR A 169 -0.11 6.76 13.38
CA THR A 169 -1.38 6.22 12.87
C THR A 169 -2.12 7.28 12.05
N ALA A 170 -2.38 6.99 10.79
CA ALA A 170 -3.11 7.87 9.88
C ALA A 170 -4.61 7.70 10.05
N PHE A 171 -5.08 6.45 10.07
CA PHE A 171 -6.50 6.11 10.13
C PHE A 171 -6.75 5.08 11.23
N THR A 172 -7.81 5.30 11.98
CA THR A 172 -8.38 4.33 12.94
C THR A 172 -9.72 3.85 12.39
N ASP A 173 -10.24 2.76 12.96
CA ASP A 173 -11.58 2.25 12.65
C ASP A 173 -11.77 2.02 11.14
N VAL A 174 -10.74 1.47 10.50
CA VAL A 174 -10.81 1.07 9.09
C VAL A 174 -11.76 -0.11 8.97
N ASP A 175 -13.02 0.18 8.67
CA ASP A 175 -14.09 -0.79 8.55
C ASP A 175 -14.20 -1.31 7.11
N SER A 176 -13.26 -2.16 6.71
CA SER A 176 -13.34 -2.90 5.45
C SER A 176 -12.49 -4.18 5.47
N ASN A 177 -13.10 -5.26 4.97
CA ASN A 177 -12.44 -6.56 4.82
C ASN A 177 -11.86 -6.80 3.42
N VAL A 178 -12.04 -5.85 2.49
CA VAL A 178 -11.59 -6.00 1.09
C VAL A 178 -10.88 -4.74 0.64
N LEU A 179 -9.61 -4.63 1.00
CA LEU A 179 -8.78 -3.46 0.71
C LEU A 179 -7.65 -3.81 -0.25
N TYR A 180 -7.60 -3.07 -1.36
CA TYR A 180 -6.53 -3.15 -2.36
C TYR A 180 -5.53 -2.02 -2.11
N PRO A 181 -4.21 -2.29 -2.15
CA PRO A 181 -3.23 -1.23 -2.35
C PRO A 181 -3.60 -0.42 -3.58
N VAL A 182 -3.54 0.90 -3.46
CA VAL A 182 -3.90 1.82 -4.54
C VAL A 182 -2.89 2.96 -4.62
N ILE A 183 -2.53 3.35 -5.85
CA ILE A 183 -1.67 4.49 -6.13
C ILE A 183 -2.40 5.40 -7.14
N GLY A 184 -2.37 6.70 -6.91
CA GLY A 184 -2.93 7.72 -7.80
C GLY A 184 -1.92 8.79 -8.17
N MET A 185 -2.06 9.33 -9.38
CA MET A 185 -1.19 10.33 -9.98
C MET A 185 -2.00 11.31 -10.80
N ARG A 186 -1.46 12.52 -10.99
CA ARG A 186 -2.14 13.59 -11.76
C ARG A 186 -1.20 14.42 -12.62
N SER A 187 0.11 14.42 -12.37
CA SER A 187 1.02 15.34 -13.05
C SER A 187 2.03 14.65 -13.95
N LEU A 188 2.36 15.33 -15.05
CA LEU A 188 3.25 14.79 -16.06
C LEU A 188 4.59 14.37 -15.49
N ARG A 189 5.09 13.25 -16.03
CA ARG A 189 6.35 12.61 -15.65
C ARG A 189 6.36 12.01 -14.24
N GLU A 190 5.26 12.06 -13.49
CA GLU A 190 5.16 11.30 -12.25
C GLU A 190 5.47 9.84 -12.51
N CYS A 191 6.44 9.32 -11.76
CA CYS A 191 6.92 7.97 -11.90
C CYS A 191 7.30 7.41 -10.53
N VAL A 192 6.74 6.24 -10.21
CA VAL A 192 7.07 5.51 -8.99
C VAL A 192 7.39 4.06 -9.32
N VAL A 193 8.16 3.43 -8.44
CA VAL A 193 8.36 1.97 -8.43
C VAL A 193 7.79 1.44 -7.11
N VAL A 194 6.92 0.44 -7.19
CA VAL A 194 6.34 -0.22 -6.02
C VAL A 194 7.16 -1.44 -5.62
N ASN A 195 7.30 -1.63 -4.31
CA ASN A 195 7.83 -2.82 -3.67
C ASN A 195 6.74 -3.45 -2.81
N PHE A 196 6.24 -4.61 -3.23
CA PHE A 196 5.30 -5.45 -2.46
C PHE A 196 6.03 -6.52 -1.63
N GLY A 197 7.37 -6.48 -1.56
CA GLY A 197 8.19 -7.49 -0.90
C GLY A 197 9.25 -8.14 -1.79
N GLN A 198 9.33 -7.77 -3.07
CA GLN A 198 10.35 -8.26 -3.98
C GLN A 198 11.78 -7.85 -3.55
N LYS A 199 11.88 -6.77 -2.79
CA LYS A 199 13.13 -6.25 -2.22
C LYS A 199 12.93 -5.95 -0.74
N SER A 200 14.04 -5.85 0.00
CA SER A 200 14.01 -5.34 1.37
C SER A 200 13.33 -3.97 1.42
N PHE A 201 12.51 -3.77 2.44
CA PHE A 201 11.89 -2.47 2.71
C PHE A 201 12.89 -1.52 3.35
N MET A 202 12.69 -0.22 3.17
CA MET A 202 13.45 0.81 3.87
C MET A 202 13.04 0.93 5.33
N PHE A 203 11.74 0.76 5.63
CA PHE A 203 11.26 0.62 7.00
C PHE A 203 11.54 -0.78 7.56
N ASP A 204 11.96 -0.84 8.84
CA ASP A 204 12.12 -2.10 9.57
C ASP A 204 10.74 -2.67 9.97
N ILE A 205 10.04 -3.20 8.97
CA ILE A 205 8.71 -3.79 9.14
C ILE A 205 8.77 -5.09 9.96
N ASP A 206 9.90 -5.79 9.98
CA ASP A 206 10.10 -6.97 10.82
C ASP A 206 10.06 -6.59 12.31
N GLN A 207 10.79 -5.55 12.72
CA GLN A 207 10.75 -5.04 14.09
C GLN A 207 9.36 -4.53 14.46
N TYR A 208 8.69 -3.81 13.56
CA TYR A 208 7.33 -3.34 13.80
C TYR A 208 6.34 -4.49 13.98
N ALA A 209 6.38 -5.50 13.10
CA ALA A 209 5.51 -6.68 13.19
C ALA A 209 5.72 -7.43 14.51
N GLN A 210 6.97 -7.63 14.93
CA GLN A 210 7.27 -8.26 16.22
C GLN A 210 6.68 -7.48 17.40
N LYS A 211 6.76 -6.14 17.37
CA LYS A 211 6.16 -5.28 18.40
C LYS A 211 4.64 -5.43 18.44
N VAL A 212 3.97 -5.43 17.28
CA VAL A 212 2.51 -5.62 17.19
C VAL A 212 2.09 -6.96 17.81
N ILE A 213 2.79 -8.06 17.50
CA ILE A 213 2.48 -9.37 18.06
C ILE A 213 2.67 -9.42 19.58
N ASN A 214 3.71 -8.77 20.10
CA ASN A 214 3.94 -8.70 21.54
C ASN A 214 2.81 -7.93 22.24
N GLU A 215 2.38 -6.80 21.69
CA GLU A 215 1.27 -6.00 22.25
C GLU A 215 -0.05 -6.77 22.28
N ILE A 216 -0.34 -7.58 21.25
CA ILE A 216 -1.52 -8.45 21.22
C ILE A 216 -1.45 -9.50 22.31
N SER A 217 -0.30 -10.19 22.42
CA SER A 217 -0.08 -11.24 23.41
C SER A 217 -0.24 -10.71 24.85
N ASP A 218 0.29 -9.53 25.13
CA ASP A 218 0.17 -8.87 26.44
C ASP A 218 -1.28 -8.50 26.77
N ASN A 219 -2.04 -8.04 25.77
CA ASN A 219 -3.44 -7.68 25.94
C ASN A 219 -4.34 -8.89 26.19
N GLU A 220 -4.02 -10.04 25.57
CA GLU A 220 -4.73 -11.30 25.81
C GLU A 220 -4.46 -11.83 27.23
N GLN A 221 -3.23 -11.76 27.71
CA GLN A 221 -2.87 -12.16 29.09
C GLN A 221 -3.56 -11.29 30.16
N LYS A 222 -3.70 -9.99 29.91
CA LYS A 222 -4.44 -9.09 30.81
C LYS A 222 -5.91 -9.45 30.87
N LYS A 223 -6.54 -9.78 29.74
CA LYS A 223 -7.96 -10.17 29.68
C LYS A 223 -8.26 -11.49 30.40
N THR A 224 -7.33 -12.44 30.41
CA THR A 224 -7.50 -13.74 31.10
C THR A 224 -7.19 -13.67 32.60
N SER A 225 -6.54 -12.61 33.06
CA SER A 225 -6.18 -12.38 34.47
C SER A 225 -7.19 -11.49 35.23
N THR A 226 -8.26 -11.05 34.57
CA THR A 226 -9.34 -10.22 35.13
C THR A 226 -10.64 -11.01 35.19
#